data_AF-A0A126G4F0-F1
#
_entry.id   AF-A0A126G4F0-F1
#
_cell.length_a   1.000
_cell.length_b   1.000
_cell.length_c   1.000
_cell.angle_alpha   90.00
_cell.angle_beta   90.00
_cell.angle_gamma   90.00
#
_symmetry.space_group_name_H-M   'P 1'
#
loop_
_entity.id
_entity.type
_entity.pdbx_description
1 polymer ?
#
loop_
_entity_poly.entity_id
_entity_poly.type
_entity_poly.pdbx_seq_one_letter_code
_entity_poly.pdbx_strand_id
1 'polypeptide(L)'
;MITSSRKPLVPDFMRPVAELEVQVEELKKLAPKSDLTINNKIAQFQEQLVKLQKEIFSSLTPLQRLHLVRQSERPTTLDYIPSILDEWIELHGDRGGR
;
A
#
# COMPACT_ATOMS: atom_id res chain seq x y z
N MET A 1 18.87 -4.80 -1.70
CA MET A 1 17.45 -4.98 -2.06
C MET A 1 16.89 -6.11 -1.20
N ILE A 2 16.36 -5.79 -0.02
CA ILE A 2 15.70 -6.77 0.86
C ILE A 2 14.23 -6.73 0.48
N THR A 3 13.84 -7.49 -0.55
CA THR A 3 12.42 -7.68 -0.85
C THR A 3 11.88 -8.74 0.12
N SER A 4 11.31 -8.28 1.24
CA SER A 4 10.54 -9.11 2.15
C SER A 4 9.38 -9.76 1.38
N SER A 5 9.42 -11.09 1.21
CA SER A 5 8.42 -11.87 0.47
C SER A 5 7.17 -12.17 1.30
N ARG A 6 6.73 -11.26 2.17
CA ARG A 6 5.56 -11.47 3.01
C ARG A 6 4.33 -10.95 2.28
N LYS A 7 3.35 -11.82 2.05
CA LYS A 7 2.04 -11.42 1.51
C LYS A 7 1.36 -10.53 2.56
N PRO A 8 1.09 -9.25 2.26
CA PRO A 8 0.52 -8.35 3.25
C PRO A 8 -0.91 -8.81 3.59
N LEU A 9 -1.21 -8.84 4.89
CA LEU A 9 -2.58 -9.04 5.35
C LEU A 9 -3.36 -7.75 5.08
N VAL A 10 -4.34 -7.81 4.19
CA VAL A 10 -5.18 -6.65 3.87
C VAL A 10 -6.07 -6.35 5.08
N PRO A 11 -6.05 -5.12 5.64
CA PRO A 11 -6.95 -4.73 6.72
C PRO A 11 -8.42 -4.86 6.31
N ASP A 12 -9.30 -5.24 7.24
CA ASP A 12 -10.72 -5.48 6.94
C ASP A 12 -11.42 -4.28 6.30
N PHE A 13 -11.06 -3.06 6.71
CA PHE A 13 -11.63 -1.83 6.16
C PHE A 13 -11.15 -1.51 4.73
N MET A 14 -10.06 -2.15 4.28
CA MET A 14 -9.56 -2.05 2.90
C MET A 14 -10.11 -3.14 1.97
N ARG A 15 -10.88 -4.10 2.49
CA ARG A 15 -11.49 -5.17 1.71
C ARG A 15 -12.28 -4.66 0.48
N PRO A 16 -13.11 -3.60 0.57
CA PRO A 16 -13.83 -3.07 -0.59
C PRO A 16 -12.91 -2.59 -1.72
N VAL A 17 -11.73 -2.05 -1.37
CA VAL A 17 -10.72 -1.61 -2.34
C VAL A 17 -10.05 -2.82 -2.98
N ALA A 18 -9.67 -3.81 -2.17
CA ALA A 18 -9.01 -5.02 -2.66
C ALA A 18 -9.93 -5.83 -3.60
N GLU A 19 -11.23 -5.90 -3.31
CA GLU A 19 -12.20 -6.55 -4.19
C GLU A 19 -12.31 -5.83 -5.55
N LEU A 20 -12.36 -4.50 -5.56
CA LEU A 20 -12.36 -3.71 -6.79
C LEU A 20 -11.05 -3.83 -7.56
N GLU A 21 -9.90 -3.89 -6.89
CA GLU A 21 -8.59 -4.14 -7.51
C GLU A 21 -8.57 -5.48 -8.23
N VAL A 22 -9.07 -6.54 -7.60
CA VAL A 22 -9.17 -7.88 -8.21
C VAL A 22 -10.08 -7.85 -9.44
N GLN A 23 -11.25 -7.20 -9.36
CA GLN A 23 -12.16 -7.06 -10.51
C GLN A 23 -11.49 -6.29 -11.66
N VAL A 24 -10.73 -5.24 -11.37
CA VAL A 24 -9.96 -4.49 -12.38
C VAL A 24 -8.88 -5.37 -13.01
N GLU A 25 -8.18 -6.19 -12.23
CA GLU A 25 -7.18 -7.14 -12.77
C GLU A 25 -7.81 -8.21 -13.65
N GLU A 26 -8.96 -8.77 -13.26
CA GLU A 26 -9.69 -9.75 -14.04
C GLU A 26 -10.17 -9.16 -15.37
N LEU A 27 -10.72 -7.94 -15.35
CA LEU A 27 -11.11 -7.23 -16.56
C LEU A 27 -9.91 -6.95 -17.47
N LYS A 28 -8.74 -6.60 -16.91
CA LYS A 28 -7.50 -6.42 -17.67
C LYS A 28 -7.02 -7.72 -18.32
N LYS A 29 -7.19 -8.87 -17.66
CA LYS A 29 -6.80 -10.19 -18.20
C LYS A 29 -7.74 -10.64 -19.33
N LEU A 30 -9.02 -10.28 -19.25
CA LEU A 30 -10.04 -10.65 -20.24
C LEU A 30 -10.10 -9.68 -21.43
N ALA A 31 -9.54 -8.48 -21.31
CA ALA A 31 -9.57 -7.47 -22.36
C ALA A 31 -8.62 -7.83 -23.54
N PRO A 32 -9.12 -8.10 -24.75
CA PRO A 32 -8.28 -8.03 -25.94
C PRO A 32 -7.81 -6.59 -26.13
N LYS A 33 -6.55 -6.40 -26.53
CA LYS A 33 -5.83 -5.10 -26.60
C LYS A 33 -6.54 -3.98 -27.39
N SER A 34 -7.61 -4.28 -28.12
CA SER A 34 -8.30 -3.39 -29.06
C SER A 34 -9.74 -3.05 -28.68
N ASP A 35 -10.26 -3.45 -27.51
CA ASP A 35 -11.66 -3.18 -27.15
C ASP A 35 -11.81 -1.87 -26.35
N LEU A 36 -12.09 -0.77 -27.05
CA LEU A 36 -12.27 0.57 -26.47
C LEU A 36 -13.32 0.61 -25.35
N THR A 37 -14.36 -0.21 -25.45
CA THR A 37 -15.45 -0.25 -24.45
C THR A 37 -14.95 -0.77 -23.10
N ILE A 38 -14.10 -1.80 -23.12
CA ILE A 38 -13.53 -2.41 -21.91
C ILE A 38 -12.50 -1.48 -21.29
N ASN A 39 -11.65 -0.84 -22.11
CA ASN A 39 -10.68 0.14 -21.64
C ASN A 39 -11.35 1.34 -20.93
N ASN A 40 -12.47 1.83 -21.46
CA ASN A 40 -13.24 2.90 -20.80
C ASN A 40 -13.82 2.47 -19.44
N LYS A 41 -14.32 1.22 -19.33
CA LYS A 41 -14.78 0.67 -18.04
C LYS A 41 -13.64 0.52 -17.04
N ILE A 42 -12.46 0.06 -17.48
CA ILE A 42 -11.28 -0.04 -16.63
C ILE A 42 -10.88 1.34 -16.09
N ALA A 43 -10.91 2.38 -16.94
CA ALA A 43 -10.62 3.74 -16.50
C ALA A 43 -11.63 4.23 -15.44
N GLN A 44 -12.92 4.00 -15.65
CA GLN A 44 -13.96 4.33 -14.67
C GLN A 44 -13.77 3.60 -13.34
N PHE A 45 -13.46 2.30 -13.36
CA PHE A 45 -13.18 1.55 -12.13
C PHE A 45 -11.93 2.04 -11.41
N GLN A 46 -10.88 2.42 -12.15
CA GLN A 46 -9.67 3.00 -11.55
C GLN A 46 -9.97 4.34 -10.86
N GLU A 47 -10.80 5.20 -11.46
CA GLU A 47 -11.23 6.45 -10.83
C GLU A 47 -12.04 6.19 -9.55
N GLN A 48 -12.98 5.24 -9.60
CA GLN A 48 -13.77 4.82 -8.44
C GLN A 48 -12.88 4.27 -7.32
N LEU A 49 -11.88 3.47 -7.66
CA LEU A 49 -10.91 2.90 -6.74
C LEU A 49 -10.11 4.00 -6.03
N VAL A 50 -9.57 4.97 -6.78
CA VAL A 50 -8.85 6.11 -6.19
C VAL A 50 -9.76 6.94 -5.28
N LYS A 51 -11.02 7.15 -5.68
CA LYS A 51 -12.00 7.86 -4.86
C LYS A 51 -12.30 7.13 -3.56
N LEU A 52 -12.57 5.83 -3.63
CA LEU A 52 -12.87 4.99 -2.47
C LEU A 52 -11.68 4.91 -1.50
N GLN A 53 -10.46 4.76 -2.02
CA GLN A 53 -9.25 4.81 -1.20
C GLN A 53 -9.17 6.13 -0.43
N LYS A 54 -9.36 7.27 -1.10
CA LYS A 54 -9.35 8.59 -0.45
C LYS A 54 -10.42 8.72 0.63
N GLU A 55 -11.64 8.23 0.37
CA GLU A 55 -12.74 8.25 1.33
C GLU A 55 -12.46 7.39 2.57
N ILE A 56 -11.88 6.21 2.39
CA ILE A 56 -11.49 5.33 3.51
C ILE A 56 -10.40 6.00 4.35
N PHE A 57 -9.35 6.53 3.73
CA PHE A 57 -8.24 7.16 4.44
C PHE A 57 -8.65 8.47 5.13
N SER A 58 -9.63 9.21 4.59
CA SER A 58 -10.13 10.44 5.20
C SER A 58 -11.03 10.20 6.42
N SER A 59 -11.70 9.04 6.48
CA SER A 59 -12.70 8.71 7.50
C SER A 59 -12.27 7.61 8.48
N LEU A 60 -10.95 7.36 8.63
CA LEU A 60 -10.42 6.33 9.52
C LEU A 60 -10.81 6.55 10.99
N THR A 61 -11.39 5.52 11.60
CA THR A 61 -11.63 5.47 13.04
C THR A 61 -10.30 5.31 13.81
N PRO A 62 -10.25 5.68 15.11
CA PRO A 62 -9.04 5.55 15.92
C PRO A 62 -8.46 4.13 15.95
N LEU A 63 -9.30 3.09 15.99
CA LEU A 63 -8.87 1.69 15.97
C LEU A 63 -8.29 1.28 14.60
N GLN A 64 -8.91 1.73 13.50
CA GLN A 64 -8.38 1.47 12.16
C GLN A 64 -7.02 2.16 11.96
N ARG A 65 -6.84 3.37 12.49
CA ARG A 65 -5.54 4.07 12.48
C ARG A 65 -4.48 3.30 13.28
N LEU A 66 -4.83 2.78 14.46
CA LEU A 66 -3.92 1.94 15.25
C LEU A 66 -3.52 0.67 14.49
N HIS A 67 -4.48 0.05 13.78
CA HIS A 67 -4.21 -1.11 12.94
C HIS A 67 -3.23 -0.79 11.80
N LEU A 68 -3.36 0.38 11.16
CA LEU A 68 -2.46 0.85 10.12
C LEU A 68 -1.03 1.11 10.65
N VAL A 69 -0.92 1.70 11.84
CA VAL A 69 0.37 2.00 12.49
C VAL A 69 1.19 0.74 12.77
N ARG A 70 0.51 -0.39 13.02
CA ARG A 70 1.10 -1.68 13.40
C ARG A 70 1.32 -2.63 12.22
N GLN A 71 1.12 -2.18 10.99
CA GLN A 71 1.38 -3.00 9.80
C GLN A 71 2.87 -3.34 9.70
N SER A 72 3.18 -4.59 9.36
CA SER A 72 4.57 -5.05 9.20
C SER A 72 5.27 -4.39 8.02
N GLU A 73 4.51 -4.00 6.98
CA GLU A 73 5.01 -3.34 5.78
C GLU A 73 5.22 -1.83 5.97
N ARG A 74 4.91 -1.29 7.16
CA ARG A 74 5.12 0.14 7.41
C ARG A 74 6.63 0.41 7.39
N PRO A 75 7.11 1.37 6.56
CA PRO A 75 8.54 1.67 6.50
C PRO A 75 9.07 2.10 7.86
N THR A 76 10.20 1.51 8.23
CA THR A 76 10.97 1.78 9.43
C THR A 76 11.96 2.92 9.19
N THR A 77 12.62 3.38 10.26
CA THR A 77 13.63 4.45 10.15
C THR A 77 14.72 4.11 9.14
N LEU A 78 15.16 2.84 9.09
CA LEU A 78 16.20 2.39 8.16
C LEU A 78 15.73 2.43 6.69
N ASP A 79 14.44 2.34 6.42
CA ASP A 79 13.89 2.45 5.06
C ASP A 79 13.90 3.91 4.56
N TYR A 80 13.76 4.87 5.47
CA TYR A 80 13.78 6.30 5.13
C TYR A 80 15.19 6.86 4.98
N ILE A 81 16.15 6.35 5.74
CA ILE A 81 17.54 6.84 5.76
C ILE A 81 18.14 7.00 4.34
N PRO A 82 18.09 5.99 3.45
CA PRO A 82 18.64 6.10 2.09
C PRO A 82 17.91 7.10 1.20
N SER A 83 16.69 7.49 1.54
CA SER A 83 15.90 8.47 0.78
C SER A 83 16.17 9.91 1.22
N ILE A 84 16.83 10.10 2.37
CA ILE A 84 17.03 11.41 3.01
C ILE A 84 18.51 11.77 3.11
N LEU A 85 19.39 10.78 3.24
CA LEU A 85 20.83 10.95 3.48
C LEU A 85 21.62 10.23 2.40
N ASP A 86 22.61 10.92 1.81
CA ASP A 86 23.52 10.32 0.81
C ASP A 86 24.60 9.46 1.47
N GLU A 87 25.23 9.98 2.53
CA GLU A 87 26.28 9.29 3.29
C GLU A 87 25.82 9.04 4.74
N TRP A 88 25.31 7.83 4.99
CA TRP A 88 24.87 7.43 6.34
C TRP A 88 25.87 6.46 6.98
N ILE A 89 26.25 6.77 8.22
CA ILE A 89 27.08 5.91 9.08
C ILE A 89 26.30 5.64 10.36
N GLU A 90 25.93 4.37 10.58
CA GLU A 90 25.24 3.94 11.80
C GLU A 90 26.23 3.82 12.97
N LEU A 91 26.00 4.60 14.02
CA LEU A 91 26.79 4.53 15.25
C LEU A 91 26.04 3.72 16.30
N HIS A 92 26.79 2.92 17.05
CA HIS A 92 26.25 1.96 18.02
C HIS A 92 26.83 2.20 19.43
N GLY A 93 26.05 1.85 20.45
CA GLY A 93 26.52 1.70 21.85
C GLY A 93 25.87 2.65 22.86
N ASP A 94 25.62 2.14 24.06
CA ASP A 94 25.11 2.87 25.24
C ASP A 94 26.23 3.35 26.18
N ARG A 95 27.49 3.06 25.84
CA ARG A 95 28.73 3.48 26.52
C ARG A 95 28.86 3.12 28.01
N GLY A 96 27.94 2.33 28.57
CA GLY A 96 27.90 2.09 30.01
C GLY A 96 26.98 0.94 30.39
N GLY A 97 27.26 -0.27 29.89
CA GLY A 97 26.65 -1.49 30.39
C GLY A 97 27.23 -1.85 31.76
N ARG A 98 26.54 -1.45 32.84
CA ARG A 98 26.67 -2.11 34.15
C ARG A 98 25.55 -3.12 34.32
#